data_AF-A0A354P886-F1
#
_entry.id   AF-A0A354P886-F1
#
_cell.length_a   1.000
_cell.length_b   1.000
_cell.length_c   1.000
_cell.angle_alpha   90.00
_cell.angle_beta   90.00
_cell.angle_gamma   90.00
#
_symmetry.space_group_name_H-M   'P 1'
#
loop_
_entity.id
_entity.type
_entity.pdbx_description
1 polymer ?
#
loop_
_entity_poly.entity_id
_entity_poly.type
_entity_poly.pdbx_seq_one_letter_code
_entity_poly.pdbx_strand_id
1 'polypeptide(L)'
;PFFDRIELPGGKLVTILQIDIDPMDSTKVRVRFDLREPSDSSSTLIYPRGARRELSPQQSVKYRIHRSPIRSNTAPLTLPKGIAIDFNYSGVGLTGSQFSNAAGTNNIAVIFGPDGRVSRYIDSAGRQHIPAGQLFFCLGDLAGVRPDDIYANAGRDRANINREKSTWIVINNQTGRTFTAPMTSVSGGTLTIAASAAKLAQTLREARFLASLSDKVEGF
;
A
#
# COMPACT_ATOMS: atom_id res chain seq x y z
N PRO A 1 -5.04 11.63 -16.67
CA PRO A 1 -5.45 12.46 -15.52
C PRO A 1 -6.64 11.81 -14.79
N PHE A 2 -6.49 11.52 -13.49
CA PHE A 2 -7.61 11.05 -12.68
C PHE A 2 -8.42 12.29 -12.28
N PHE A 3 -9.69 12.34 -12.66
CA PHE A 3 -10.59 13.45 -12.36
C PHE A 3 -11.61 13.01 -11.31
N ASP A 4 -11.91 13.89 -10.37
CA ASP A 4 -12.99 13.69 -9.42
C ASP A 4 -14.32 13.55 -10.17
N ARG A 5 -15.19 12.68 -9.66
CA ARG A 5 -16.50 12.42 -10.24
C ARG A 5 -17.59 12.65 -9.22
N ILE A 6 -18.75 13.08 -9.68
CA ILE A 6 -19.97 13.16 -8.88
C ILE A 6 -20.98 12.13 -9.38
N GLU A 7 -21.53 11.37 -8.44
CA GLU A 7 -22.63 10.45 -8.65
C GLU A 7 -23.93 11.20 -8.38
N LEU A 8 -24.72 11.34 -9.44
CA LEU A 8 -26.01 12.01 -9.43
C LEU A 8 -27.13 11.04 -9.02
N PRO A 9 -28.27 11.58 -8.56
CA PRO A 9 -29.47 10.78 -8.29
C PRO A 9 -29.84 9.94 -9.51
N GLY A 10 -30.01 8.63 -9.31
CA GLY A 10 -30.16 7.66 -10.41
C GLY A 10 -28.86 6.93 -10.80
N GLY A 11 -27.76 7.15 -10.08
CA GLY A 11 -26.51 6.38 -10.22
C GLY A 11 -25.60 6.83 -11.36
N LYS A 12 -25.95 7.92 -12.05
CA LYS A 12 -25.14 8.46 -13.15
C LYS A 12 -23.87 9.11 -12.61
N LEU A 13 -22.72 8.69 -13.12
CA LEU A 13 -21.42 9.28 -12.79
C LEU A 13 -21.00 10.29 -13.85
N VAL A 14 -20.62 11.49 -13.42
CA VAL A 14 -20.09 12.54 -14.31
C VAL A 14 -18.82 13.14 -13.75
N THR A 15 -17.94 13.58 -14.65
CA THR A 15 -16.68 14.22 -14.28
C THR A 15 -16.93 15.63 -13.77
N ILE A 16 -16.33 15.96 -12.63
CA ILE A 16 -16.30 17.32 -12.12
C ILE A 16 -15.30 18.12 -12.96
N LEU A 17 -15.78 19.18 -13.59
CA LEU A 17 -14.99 20.07 -14.44
C LEU A 17 -14.40 21.24 -13.65
N GLN A 18 -15.14 21.74 -12.65
CA GLN A 18 -14.73 22.89 -11.85
C GLN A 18 -15.41 22.84 -10.47
N ILE A 19 -14.71 23.32 -9.45
CA ILE A 19 -15.21 23.55 -8.10
C ILE A 19 -14.80 24.96 -7.69
N ASP A 20 -15.78 25.82 -7.39
CA ASP A 20 -15.54 27.19 -6.93
C ASP A 20 -16.33 27.46 -5.64
N ILE A 21 -15.82 28.34 -4.80
CA ILE A 21 -16.61 28.92 -3.71
C ILE A 21 -17.67 29.84 -4.33
N ASP A 22 -18.89 29.85 -3.79
CA ASP A 22 -19.92 30.77 -4.27
C ASP A 22 -19.50 32.22 -3.94
N PRO A 23 -19.42 33.11 -4.94
CA PRO A 23 -18.97 34.49 -4.74
C PRO A 23 -19.92 35.30 -3.85
N MET A 24 -21.18 34.86 -3.72
CA MET A 24 -22.19 35.53 -2.89
C MET A 24 -22.33 34.89 -1.50
N ASP A 25 -21.77 33.69 -1.29
CA ASP A 25 -21.90 32.94 -0.05
C ASP A 25 -20.71 31.98 0.14
N SER A 26 -19.72 32.42 0.92
CA SER A 26 -18.49 31.65 1.17
C SER A 26 -18.71 30.28 1.84
N THR A 27 -19.91 30.01 2.34
CA THR A 27 -20.28 28.71 2.93
C THR A 27 -20.77 27.70 1.89
N LYS A 28 -20.99 28.14 0.65
CA LYS A 28 -21.47 27.32 -0.46
C LYS A 28 -20.37 27.07 -1.49
N VAL A 29 -20.45 25.90 -2.10
CA VAL A 29 -19.53 25.46 -3.16
C VAL A 29 -20.35 25.18 -4.41
N ARG A 30 -19.93 25.75 -5.54
CA ARG A 30 -20.50 25.49 -6.86
C ARG A 30 -19.64 24.47 -7.58
N VAL A 31 -20.28 23.41 -8.05
CA VAL A 31 -19.63 22.35 -8.82
C VAL A 31 -20.16 22.39 -10.24
N ARG A 32 -19.27 22.46 -11.23
CA ARG A 32 -19.63 22.40 -12.65
C ARG A 32 -19.28 21.03 -13.21
N PHE A 33 -20.21 20.44 -13.95
CA PHE A 33 -20.03 19.20 -14.69
C PHE A 33 -20.83 19.29 -16.00
N ASP A 34 -20.42 18.53 -17.01
CA ASP A 34 -21.13 18.45 -18.29
C ASP A 34 -21.97 17.17 -18.33
N LEU A 35 -23.25 17.32 -18.69
CA LEU A 35 -24.20 16.22 -18.79
C LEU A 35 -24.39 15.70 -20.21
N ARG A 36 -23.77 16.35 -21.20
CA ARG A 36 -23.90 15.96 -22.60
C ARG A 36 -23.15 14.66 -22.88
N GLU A 37 -23.76 13.83 -23.73
CA GLU A 37 -23.23 12.53 -24.14
C GLU A 37 -23.06 12.51 -25.67
N PRO A 38 -22.14 11.69 -26.22
CA PRO A 38 -22.00 11.54 -27.66
C PRO A 38 -23.31 11.04 -28.27
N SER A 39 -23.79 11.67 -29.33
CA SER A 39 -24.81 11.07 -30.19
C SER A 39 -24.21 9.91 -31.02
N ASP A 40 -25.08 9.08 -31.61
CA ASP A 40 -24.68 7.96 -32.48
C ASP A 40 -23.73 8.37 -33.62
N SER A 41 -23.70 9.66 -33.99
CA SER A 41 -22.61 10.28 -34.75
C SER A 41 -21.60 10.95 -33.82
N SER A 42 -20.40 10.38 -33.77
CA SER A 42 -19.32 10.54 -32.76
C SER A 42 -18.75 11.96 -32.48
N SER A 43 -19.36 13.04 -32.95
CA SER A 43 -18.86 14.41 -32.74
C SER A 43 -19.87 15.39 -32.13
N THR A 44 -21.16 15.05 -32.03
CA THR A 44 -22.17 15.95 -31.45
C THR A 44 -22.51 15.52 -30.02
N LEU A 45 -22.25 16.40 -29.06
CA LEU A 45 -22.61 16.20 -27.65
C LEU A 45 -24.06 16.66 -27.42
N ILE A 46 -24.96 15.72 -27.10
CA ILE A 46 -26.37 15.99 -26.85
C ILE A 46 -26.74 15.75 -25.39
N TYR A 47 -27.69 16.50 -24.84
CA TYR A 47 -28.25 16.16 -23.54
C TYR A 47 -29.07 14.87 -23.63
N PRO A 48 -29.05 14.02 -22.59
CA PRO A 48 -29.82 12.77 -22.58
C PRO A 48 -31.31 13.03 -22.87
N ARG A 49 -31.85 12.27 -23.83
CA ARG A 49 -33.27 12.30 -24.20
C ARG A 49 -34.02 11.29 -23.34
N GLY A 50 -34.29 11.65 -22.09
CA GLY A 50 -35.05 10.82 -21.15
C GLY A 50 -35.97 11.68 -20.26
N ALA A 51 -36.86 11.02 -19.50
CA ALA A 51 -37.73 11.68 -18.54
C ALA A 51 -36.90 12.51 -17.56
N ARG A 52 -37.09 13.84 -17.59
CA ARG A 52 -36.39 14.77 -16.71
C ARG A 52 -37.20 14.92 -15.44
N ARG A 53 -36.57 14.66 -14.30
CA ARG A 53 -37.13 15.09 -13.03
C ARG A 53 -36.71 16.54 -12.81
N GLU A 54 -37.67 17.45 -12.86
CA GLU A 54 -37.41 18.82 -12.43
C GLU A 54 -37.18 18.82 -10.92
N LEU A 55 -36.08 19.46 -10.50
CA LEU A 55 -35.79 19.72 -9.10
C LEU A 55 -36.29 21.13 -8.78
N SER A 56 -36.96 21.31 -7.65
CA SER A 56 -37.31 22.67 -7.21
C SER A 56 -36.03 23.44 -6.82
N PRO A 57 -36.01 24.79 -6.92
CA PRO A 57 -34.82 25.61 -6.67
C PRO A 57 -34.14 25.47 -5.30
N GLN A 58 -34.77 24.80 -4.33
CA GLN A 58 -34.20 24.48 -3.01
C GLN A 58 -34.23 22.99 -2.67
N GLN A 59 -34.50 22.12 -3.65
CA GLN A 59 -34.56 20.69 -3.40
C GLN A 59 -33.16 20.14 -3.11
N SER A 60 -32.93 19.73 -1.87
CA SER A 60 -31.73 18.99 -1.50
C SER A 60 -31.79 17.58 -2.09
N VAL A 61 -30.70 17.15 -2.73
CA VAL A 61 -30.58 15.79 -3.25
C VAL A 61 -29.29 15.15 -2.77
N LYS A 62 -29.38 13.86 -2.44
CA LYS A 62 -28.19 13.08 -2.07
C LYS A 62 -27.30 12.90 -3.29
N TYR A 63 -26.01 13.11 -3.11
CA TYR A 63 -24.96 12.87 -4.09
C TYR A 63 -23.79 12.18 -3.42
N ARG A 64 -22.92 11.56 -4.22
CA ARG A 64 -21.64 11.00 -3.74
C ARG A 64 -20.51 11.58 -4.58
N ILE A 65 -19.46 12.09 -3.93
CA ILE A 65 -18.24 12.52 -4.62
C ILE A 65 -17.24 11.37 -4.56
N HIS A 66 -16.73 11.01 -5.73
CA HIS A 66 -15.65 10.05 -5.92
C HIS A 66 -14.39 10.84 -6.18
N ARG A 67 -13.53 10.96 -5.16
CA ARG A 67 -12.24 11.66 -5.30
C ARG A 67 -11.22 10.76 -5.96
N SER A 68 -10.46 11.32 -6.89
CA SER A 68 -9.29 10.68 -7.46
C SER A 68 -8.17 10.62 -6.43
N PRO A 69 -7.33 9.57 -6.46
CA PRO A 69 -6.14 9.52 -5.61
C PRO A 69 -5.24 10.73 -5.89
N ILE A 70 -4.94 11.51 -4.85
CA ILE A 70 -3.96 12.60 -4.94
C ILE A 70 -2.57 11.94 -4.94
N ARG A 71 -1.80 12.16 -6.01
CA ARG A 71 -0.41 11.73 -6.02
C ARG A 71 0.34 12.48 -4.92
N SER A 72 1.12 11.76 -4.12
CA SER A 72 2.03 12.42 -3.17
C SER A 72 2.96 13.34 -3.95
N ASN A 73 3.04 14.61 -3.53
CA ASN A 73 4.05 15.56 -4.03
C ASN A 73 5.43 15.31 -3.39
N THR A 74 5.54 14.31 -2.51
CA THR A 74 6.81 13.92 -1.91
C THR A 74 7.59 13.08 -2.91
N ALA A 75 8.83 13.47 -3.19
CA ALA A 75 9.72 12.68 -4.03
C ALA A 75 9.86 11.25 -3.46
N PRO A 76 9.96 10.21 -4.31
CA PRO A 76 10.26 8.86 -3.84
C PRO A 76 11.50 8.88 -2.94
N LEU A 77 11.39 8.35 -1.74
CA LEU A 77 12.55 8.20 -0.85
C LEU A 77 13.55 7.26 -1.51
N THR A 78 14.74 7.75 -1.81
CA THR A 78 15.87 6.91 -2.23
C THR A 78 16.65 6.51 -0.98
N LEU A 79 16.85 5.21 -0.78
CA LEU A 79 17.66 4.73 0.33
C LEU A 79 19.11 5.19 0.15
N PRO A 80 19.83 5.52 1.24
CA PRO A 80 21.26 5.77 1.19
C PRO A 80 22.01 4.62 0.52
N LYS A 81 23.12 4.93 -0.14
CA LYS A 81 23.97 3.91 -0.78
C LYS A 81 24.37 2.84 0.24
N GLY A 82 24.27 1.59 -0.16
CA GLY A 82 24.64 0.44 0.66
C GLY A 82 23.50 -0.12 1.52
N ILE A 83 22.33 0.50 1.54
CA ILE A 83 21.13 -0.01 2.23
C ILE A 83 20.16 -0.59 1.20
N ALA A 84 19.54 -1.72 1.53
CA ALA A 84 18.54 -2.38 0.71
C ALA A 84 17.39 -2.94 1.56
N ILE A 85 16.22 -3.07 0.93
CA ILE A 85 15.14 -3.91 1.44
C ILE A 85 15.44 -5.34 0.98
N ASP A 86 15.70 -6.21 1.93
CA ASP A 86 15.96 -7.62 1.69
C ASP A 86 14.64 -8.39 1.57
N PHE A 87 14.26 -8.70 0.34
CA PHE A 87 13.02 -9.40 0.07
C PHE A 87 13.03 -10.88 0.46
N ASN A 88 14.20 -11.49 0.68
CA ASN A 88 14.28 -12.89 1.10
C ASN A 88 13.56 -13.13 2.45
N TYR A 89 13.56 -12.10 3.30
CA TYR A 89 12.94 -12.13 4.62
C TYR A 89 11.76 -11.18 4.76
N SER A 90 11.24 -10.62 3.65
CA SER A 90 10.11 -9.70 3.70
C SER A 90 8.81 -10.40 3.30
N GLY A 91 7.69 -9.97 3.88
CA GLY A 91 6.40 -10.61 3.62
C GLY A 91 5.33 -10.24 4.65
N VAL A 92 4.30 -11.07 4.72
CA VAL A 92 3.10 -10.81 5.53
C VAL A 92 3.02 -11.80 6.69
N GLY A 93 2.68 -11.28 7.87
CA GLY A 93 2.57 -12.04 9.11
C GLY A 93 3.94 -12.50 9.64
N LEU A 94 3.92 -13.35 10.66
CA LEU A 94 5.15 -13.76 11.35
C LEU A 94 6.00 -14.73 10.52
N THR A 95 5.43 -15.45 9.56
CA THR A 95 6.14 -16.51 8.83
C THR A 95 6.19 -16.32 7.31
N GLY A 96 5.50 -15.30 6.78
CA GLY A 96 5.33 -15.13 5.33
C GLY A 96 6.58 -14.57 4.64
N SER A 97 6.87 -15.12 3.46
CA SER A 97 7.98 -14.71 2.58
C SER A 97 7.48 -14.35 1.17
N GLN A 98 6.25 -13.84 1.07
CA GLN A 98 5.55 -13.59 -0.21
C GLN A 98 6.28 -12.56 -1.10
N PHE A 99 7.18 -11.75 -0.53
CA PHE A 99 7.94 -10.76 -1.29
C PHE A 99 9.26 -11.33 -1.81
N SER A 100 9.66 -12.53 -1.39
CA SER A 100 10.90 -13.16 -1.81
C SER A 100 10.93 -13.39 -3.32
N ASN A 101 12.11 -13.20 -3.92
CA ASN A 101 12.31 -13.44 -5.34
C ASN A 101 12.16 -14.92 -5.73
N ALA A 102 12.18 -15.83 -4.75
CA ALA A 102 11.88 -17.24 -4.97
C ALA A 102 10.47 -17.48 -5.54
N ALA A 103 9.53 -16.56 -5.32
CA ALA A 103 8.17 -16.63 -5.85
C ALA A 103 7.97 -15.84 -7.17
N GLY A 104 8.89 -14.95 -7.55
CA GLY A 104 8.84 -14.15 -8.77
C GLY A 104 9.67 -12.87 -8.68
N THR A 105 9.72 -12.05 -9.73
CA THR A 105 10.55 -10.82 -9.79
C THR A 105 9.73 -9.55 -10.05
N ASN A 106 8.42 -9.60 -9.80
CA ASN A 106 7.54 -8.45 -10.00
C ASN A 106 7.73 -7.38 -8.92
N ASN A 107 7.32 -6.15 -9.26
CA ASN A 107 7.30 -5.05 -8.31
C ASN A 107 6.31 -5.32 -7.17
N ILE A 108 6.80 -5.20 -5.94
CA ILE A 108 5.96 -5.24 -4.74
C ILE A 108 5.22 -3.93 -4.58
N ALA A 109 3.92 -3.99 -4.36
CA ALA A 109 3.09 -2.83 -4.09
C ALA A 109 2.24 -3.04 -2.84
N VAL A 110 2.13 -2.01 -1.99
CA VAL A 110 1.23 -1.98 -0.83
C VAL A 110 0.21 -0.87 -1.07
N ILE A 111 -1.07 -1.24 -1.02
CA ILE A 111 -2.18 -0.33 -1.34
C ILE A 111 -2.93 -0.05 -0.06
N PHE A 112 -2.90 1.21 0.37
CA PHE A 112 -3.66 1.69 1.52
C PHE A 112 -5.09 2.05 1.09
N GLY A 113 -6.06 1.65 1.90
CA GLY A 113 -7.45 2.01 1.76
C GLY A 113 -7.71 3.45 2.19
N PRO A 114 -8.90 3.99 1.86
CA PRO A 114 -9.30 5.33 2.28
C PRO A 114 -9.44 5.47 3.80
N ASP A 115 -9.58 4.35 4.51
CA ASP A 115 -9.64 4.23 5.96
C ASP A 115 -8.25 4.03 6.62
N GLY A 116 -7.17 4.23 5.86
CA GLY A 116 -5.80 4.11 6.34
C GLY A 116 -5.27 2.68 6.39
N ARG A 117 -6.13 1.67 6.56
CA ARG A 117 -5.72 0.26 6.57
C ARG A 117 -5.02 -0.18 5.27
N VAL A 118 -4.24 -1.26 5.32
CA VAL A 118 -3.74 -1.89 4.09
C VAL A 118 -4.88 -2.66 3.43
N SER A 119 -5.38 -2.14 2.31
CA SER A 119 -6.46 -2.76 1.55
C SER A 119 -5.98 -4.02 0.84
N ARG A 120 -4.84 -3.91 0.13
CA ARG A 120 -4.28 -4.99 -0.68
C ARG A 120 -2.76 -4.87 -0.80
N TYR A 121 -2.10 -5.97 -1.15
CA TYR A 121 -0.72 -5.95 -1.61
C TYR A 121 -0.55 -6.79 -2.88
N ILE A 122 0.49 -6.46 -3.66
CA ILE A 122 0.93 -7.24 -4.82
C ILE A 122 2.24 -7.94 -4.43
N ASP A 123 2.28 -9.25 -4.55
CA ASP A 123 3.45 -10.08 -4.21
C ASP A 123 4.49 -10.15 -5.34
N SER A 124 5.62 -10.82 -5.11
CA SER A 124 6.69 -10.94 -6.11
C SER A 124 6.27 -11.80 -7.31
N ALA A 125 5.23 -12.64 -7.17
CA ALA A 125 4.59 -13.37 -8.25
C ALA A 125 3.59 -12.51 -9.06
N GLY A 126 3.38 -11.25 -8.69
CA GLY A 126 2.43 -10.33 -9.34
C GLY A 126 0.97 -10.57 -8.94
N ARG A 127 0.71 -11.38 -7.91
CA ARG A 127 -0.63 -11.71 -7.44
C ARG A 127 -1.09 -10.71 -6.39
N GLN A 128 -2.39 -10.41 -6.42
CA GLN A 128 -3.00 -9.48 -5.48
C GLN A 128 -3.64 -10.22 -4.31
N HIS A 129 -3.38 -9.73 -3.09
CA HIS A 129 -3.80 -10.38 -1.85
C HIS A 129 -4.40 -9.37 -0.86
N ILE A 130 -5.23 -9.89 0.05
CA ILE A 130 -5.67 -9.18 1.26
C ILE A 130 -4.71 -9.54 2.39
N PRO A 131 -4.13 -8.57 3.11
CA PRO A 131 -3.15 -8.87 4.16
C PRO A 131 -3.80 -9.52 5.39
N ALA A 132 -3.44 -10.78 5.64
CA ALA A 132 -3.89 -11.55 6.80
C ALA A 132 -3.12 -11.21 8.11
N GLY A 133 -2.17 -10.29 8.06
CA GLY A 133 -1.39 -9.83 9.21
C GLY A 133 -0.54 -8.61 8.84
N GLN A 134 0.28 -8.14 9.79
CA GLN A 134 1.21 -7.03 9.57
C GLN A 134 2.19 -7.35 8.41
N LEU A 135 2.59 -6.33 7.67
CA LEU A 135 3.62 -6.47 6.64
C LEU A 135 4.98 -6.14 7.25
N PHE A 136 5.99 -6.94 6.90
CA PHE A 136 7.35 -6.81 7.40
C PHE A 136 8.30 -6.65 6.22
N PHE A 137 9.12 -5.60 6.27
CA PHE A 137 10.20 -5.34 5.33
C PHE A 137 11.53 -5.36 6.08
N CYS A 138 12.44 -6.24 5.67
CA CYS A 138 13.77 -6.33 6.26
C CYS A 138 14.67 -5.26 5.63
N LEU A 139 14.95 -4.18 6.34
CA LEU A 139 15.92 -3.17 5.93
C LEU A 139 17.31 -3.56 6.44
N GLY A 140 18.29 -3.64 5.55
CA GLY A 140 19.65 -4.04 5.90
C GLY A 140 20.68 -3.55 4.90
N ASP A 141 21.89 -4.12 5.00
CA ASP A 141 22.97 -3.80 4.09
C ASP A 141 22.80 -4.55 2.77
N LEU A 142 23.19 -3.93 1.66
CA LEU A 142 23.19 -4.54 0.33
C LEU A 142 24.04 -5.81 0.29
N ALA A 143 25.20 -5.81 0.96
CA ALA A 143 26.08 -6.97 1.06
C ALA A 143 25.46 -8.14 1.86
N GLY A 144 24.43 -7.87 2.66
CA GLY A 144 23.69 -8.90 3.40
C GLY A 144 22.54 -9.53 2.61
N VAL A 145 22.23 -9.01 1.41
CA VAL A 145 21.22 -9.58 0.52
C VAL A 145 21.84 -10.75 -0.24
N ARG A 146 21.60 -11.96 0.26
CA ARG A 146 22.29 -13.17 -0.21
C ARG A 146 21.32 -14.21 -0.77
N PRO A 147 21.18 -14.33 -2.10
CA PRO A 147 20.37 -15.37 -2.71
C PRO A 147 21.04 -16.76 -2.63
N ASP A 148 22.36 -16.79 -2.44
CA ASP A 148 23.18 -18.00 -2.37
C ASP A 148 23.14 -18.67 -0.98
N ASP A 149 23.15 -17.87 0.09
CA ASP A 149 23.02 -18.33 1.46
C ASP A 149 22.21 -17.32 2.30
N ILE A 150 20.90 -17.56 2.38
CA ILE A 150 19.96 -16.75 3.16
C ILE A 150 20.16 -16.89 4.68
N TYR A 151 21.12 -17.68 5.17
CA TYR A 151 21.45 -17.75 6.59
C TYR A 151 22.93 -17.52 6.89
N ALA A 152 23.68 -16.97 5.92
CA ALA A 152 25.09 -16.67 6.10
C ALA A 152 25.33 -16.00 7.46
N ASN A 153 26.12 -16.64 8.31
CA ASN A 153 26.29 -16.26 9.71
C ASN A 153 27.73 -15.81 10.03
N ALA A 154 28.63 -15.89 9.05
CA ALA A 154 30.05 -15.57 9.19
C ALA A 154 30.52 -14.57 8.11
N GLY A 155 31.59 -13.83 8.44
CA GLY A 155 32.22 -12.88 7.54
C GLY A 155 31.54 -11.50 7.47
N ARG A 156 32.06 -10.64 6.59
CA ARG A 156 31.52 -9.27 6.35
C ARG A 156 30.19 -9.30 5.59
N ASP A 157 29.88 -10.40 4.94
CA ASP A 157 28.68 -10.63 4.12
C ASP A 157 27.69 -11.55 4.85
N ARG A 158 27.52 -11.32 6.16
CA ARG A 158 26.48 -11.99 6.97
C ARG A 158 25.10 -11.65 6.40
N ALA A 159 24.18 -12.60 6.39
CA ALA A 159 22.79 -12.39 5.98
C ALA A 159 22.09 -11.35 6.87
N ASN A 160 21.22 -10.52 6.28
CA ASN A 160 20.54 -9.44 7.00
C ASN A 160 19.69 -9.93 8.17
N ILE A 161 19.04 -11.10 8.05
CA ILE A 161 18.26 -11.70 9.15
C ILE A 161 19.08 -12.00 10.41
N ASN A 162 20.40 -12.15 10.25
CA ASN A 162 21.32 -12.45 11.33
C ASN A 162 22.08 -11.19 11.80
N ARG A 163 21.90 -10.03 11.18
CA ARG A 163 22.60 -8.79 11.57
C ARG A 163 21.77 -8.00 12.57
N GLU A 164 22.36 -7.69 13.72
CA GLU A 164 21.76 -6.80 14.73
C GLU A 164 21.53 -5.36 14.24
N LYS A 165 22.30 -4.93 13.23
CA LYS A 165 22.15 -3.61 12.60
C LYS A 165 20.99 -3.54 11.61
N SER A 166 20.42 -4.68 11.21
CA SER A 166 19.23 -4.68 10.36
C SER A 166 18.02 -4.18 11.15
N THR A 167 17.02 -3.67 10.44
CA THR A 167 15.81 -3.08 11.03
C THR A 167 14.60 -3.60 10.27
N TRP A 168 13.53 -3.89 11.00
CA TRP A 168 12.22 -4.14 10.42
C TRP A 168 11.49 -2.82 10.18
N ILE A 169 10.98 -2.63 8.98
CA ILE A 169 9.88 -1.70 8.75
C ILE A 169 8.60 -2.53 8.82
N VAL A 170 7.73 -2.17 9.76
CA VAL A 170 6.47 -2.88 10.01
C VAL A 170 5.31 -1.98 9.61
N ILE A 171 4.35 -2.55 8.88
CA ILE A 171 3.10 -1.88 8.53
C ILE A 171 1.96 -2.63 9.16
N ASN A 172 1.24 -1.97 10.08
CA ASN A 172 0.03 -2.51 10.65
C ASN A 172 -1.06 -2.57 9.55
N ASN A 173 -1.56 -3.77 9.25
CA ASN A 173 -2.51 -3.97 8.16
C ASN A 173 -3.90 -3.38 8.46
N GLN A 174 -4.27 -3.23 9.73
CA GLN A 174 -5.59 -2.71 10.13
C GLN A 174 -5.63 -1.19 10.22
N THR A 175 -4.53 -0.55 10.63
CA THR A 175 -4.48 0.91 10.84
C THR A 175 -3.66 1.64 9.79
N GLY A 176 -2.83 0.94 9.03
CA GLY A 176 -1.83 1.54 8.13
C GLY A 176 -0.65 2.16 8.83
N ARG A 177 -0.59 2.13 10.16
CA ARG A 177 0.52 2.69 10.93
C ARG A 177 1.82 2.00 10.54
N THR A 178 2.83 2.80 10.23
CA THR A 178 4.18 2.33 9.94
C THR A 178 5.10 2.66 11.11
N PHE A 179 5.95 1.71 11.48
CA PHE A 179 6.96 1.92 12.49
C PHE A 179 8.18 1.07 12.19
N THR A 180 9.30 1.40 12.82
CA THR A 180 10.53 0.63 12.72
C THR A 180 10.75 -0.16 14.01
N ALA A 181 11.34 -1.34 13.90
CA ALA A 181 11.74 -2.16 15.03
C ALA A 181 13.12 -2.76 14.79
N PRO A 182 14.00 -2.83 15.80
CA PRO A 182 15.32 -3.41 15.64
C PRO A 182 15.26 -4.90 15.28
N MET A 183 16.25 -5.39 14.54
CA MET A 183 16.43 -6.83 14.34
C MET A 183 16.88 -7.45 15.66
N THR A 184 16.21 -8.52 16.09
CA THR A 184 16.68 -9.34 17.21
C THR A 184 17.39 -10.57 16.67
N SER A 185 18.44 -10.99 17.36
CA SER A 185 19.17 -12.22 17.05
C SER A 185 18.23 -13.42 17.06
N VAL A 186 18.14 -14.12 15.92
CA VAL A 186 17.45 -15.40 15.82
C VAL A 186 18.37 -16.51 16.33
N SER A 187 17.82 -17.47 17.06
CA SER A 187 18.60 -18.58 17.60
C SER A 187 19.23 -19.40 16.45
N GLY A 188 20.56 -19.27 16.33
CA GLY A 188 21.37 -19.86 15.27
C GLY A 188 21.55 -21.36 15.45
N GLY A 189 20.50 -22.14 15.17
CA GLY A 189 20.67 -23.58 14.98
C GLY A 189 21.56 -23.84 13.76
N THR A 190 22.65 -24.59 13.94
CA THR A 190 23.56 -25.01 12.87
C THR A 190 22.77 -25.77 11.79
N LEU A 191 22.86 -25.37 10.52
CA LEU A 191 22.10 -26.00 9.43
C LEU A 191 22.96 -26.27 8.20
N THR A 192 22.82 -27.49 7.68
CA THR A 192 23.31 -27.94 6.39
C THR A 192 22.40 -27.45 5.27
N ILE A 193 22.96 -26.68 4.33
CA ILE A 193 22.67 -26.30 2.91
C ILE A 193 21.26 -26.48 2.28
N ALA A 194 20.32 -27.21 2.84
CA ALA A 194 18.92 -27.22 2.43
C ALA A 194 18.08 -26.43 3.44
N ALA A 195 17.92 -25.13 3.19
CA ALA A 195 16.98 -24.28 3.90
C ALA A 195 15.55 -24.81 3.74
N SER A 196 15.09 -25.66 4.67
CA SER A 196 13.69 -26.10 4.64
C SER A 196 12.77 -24.91 4.88
N ALA A 197 11.66 -24.84 4.15
CA ALA A 197 10.65 -23.78 4.32
C ALA A 197 10.17 -23.66 5.78
N ALA A 198 10.16 -24.78 6.52
CA ALA A 198 9.83 -24.83 7.94
C ALA A 198 10.83 -24.04 8.80
N LYS A 199 12.14 -24.14 8.53
CA LYS A 199 13.13 -23.34 9.25
C LYS A 199 12.98 -21.86 8.95
N LEU A 200 12.78 -21.49 7.68
CA LEU A 200 12.55 -20.09 7.33
C LEU A 200 11.36 -19.52 8.07
N ALA A 201 10.25 -20.25 8.10
CA ALA A 201 9.06 -19.87 8.85
C ALA A 201 9.36 -19.68 10.35
N GLN A 202 10.15 -20.58 10.96
CA GLN A 202 10.56 -20.44 12.37
C GLN A 202 11.44 -19.21 12.59
N THR A 203 12.48 -19.03 11.77
CA THR A 203 13.41 -17.90 11.85
C THR A 203 12.65 -16.57 11.74
N LEU A 204 11.76 -16.45 10.75
CA LEU A 204 10.94 -15.25 10.56
C LEU A 204 10.01 -15.02 11.75
N ARG A 205 9.43 -16.09 12.31
CA ARG A 205 8.55 -15.97 13.47
C ARG A 205 9.29 -15.39 14.66
N GLU A 206 10.46 -15.93 14.99
CA GLU A 206 11.30 -15.44 16.09
C GLU A 206 11.70 -13.98 15.86
N ALA A 207 12.20 -13.64 14.66
CA ALA A 207 12.66 -12.29 14.35
C ALA A 207 11.54 -11.24 14.37
N ARG A 208 10.35 -11.59 13.87
CA ARG A 208 9.22 -10.65 13.71
C ARG A 208 8.33 -10.57 14.93
N PHE A 209 8.33 -11.59 15.81
CA PHE A 209 7.49 -11.57 17.00
C PHE A 209 7.80 -10.35 17.87
N LEU A 210 9.07 -10.11 18.16
CA LEU A 210 9.49 -8.94 18.94
C LEU A 210 9.25 -7.63 18.17
N ALA A 211 9.47 -7.61 16.86
CA ALA A 211 9.16 -6.46 16.04
C ALA A 211 7.67 -6.08 16.13
N SER A 212 6.77 -7.07 16.14
CA SER A 212 5.33 -6.83 16.25
C SER A 212 4.90 -6.23 17.60
N LEU A 213 5.68 -6.47 18.66
CA LEU A 213 5.44 -5.89 19.98
C LEU A 213 5.87 -4.43 20.08
N SER A 214 6.73 -3.97 19.17
CA SER A 214 7.25 -2.59 19.14
C SER A 214 6.20 -1.55 18.70
N ASP A 215 5.01 -1.97 18.24
CA ASP A 215 3.88 -1.07 17.93
C ASP A 215 3.35 -0.34 19.20
N LYS A 216 3.73 -0.80 20.40
CA LYS A 216 3.27 -0.25 21.68
C LYS A 216 4.11 0.93 22.19
N VAL A 217 4.09 2.03 21.45
CA VAL A 217 4.39 3.34 22.03
C VAL A 217 3.25 4.26 21.62
N GLU A 218 2.22 4.33 22.46
CA GLU A 218 1.41 5.51 22.81
C GLU A 218 0.53 5.12 24.02
N GLY A 219 0.84 5.66 25.20
CA GLY A 219 0.03 5.46 26.40
C GLY A 219 0.82 5.44 27.71
N PHE A 220 1.32 6.61 28.13
CA PHE A 220 1.28 7.09 29.52
C PHE A 220 1.19 8.62 29.48
#